data_AF-A0A090DHV4-F1
#
_entry.id   AF-A0A090DHV4-F1
#
_cell.length_a   1.000
_cell.length_b   1.000
_cell.length_c   1.000
_cell.angle_alpha   90.00
_cell.angle_beta   90.00
_cell.angle_gamma   90.00
#
_symmetry.space_group_name_H-M   'P 1'
#
loop_
_entity.id
_entity.type
_entity.pdbx_description
1 polymer ?
#
loop_
_entity_poly.entity_id
_entity_poly.type
_entity_poly.pdbx_seq_one_letter_code
_entity_poly.pdbx_strand_id
1 'polypeptide(L)'
;MCLGRQKWGTDVTNDLAEFARAKNVKYFMISYTDLFGGQRAKLVPAQAIGDMQKDGAGFAGFATWLDLTPAHPDMLAKVVEAVATRPI
;
A
#
# COMPACT_ATOMS: atom_id res chain seq x y z
N MET A 1 -11.27 -0.68 24.56
CA MET A 1 -11.89 -1.30 23.38
C MET A 1 -10.78 -1.61 22.38
N CYS A 2 -10.40 -2.90 22.28
CA CYS A 2 -9.37 -3.35 21.35
C CYS A 2 -9.90 -3.26 19.92
N LEU A 3 -9.27 -2.43 19.08
CA LEU A 3 -9.59 -2.32 17.67
C LEU A 3 -9.29 -3.67 16.99
N GLY A 4 -10.36 -4.37 16.62
CA GLY A 4 -10.29 -5.64 15.90
C GLY A 4 -9.58 -5.44 14.57
N ARG A 5 -8.38 -6.03 14.47
CA ARG A 5 -7.62 -6.16 13.23
C ARG A 5 -8.43 -7.05 12.29
N GLN A 6 -9.27 -6.46 11.45
CA GLN A 6 -9.98 -7.20 10.41
C GLN A 6 -8.96 -7.64 9.38
N LYS A 7 -8.45 -8.86 9.56
CA LYS A 7 -7.72 -9.59 8.52
C LYS A 7 -8.76 -10.08 7.53
N TRP A 8 -8.87 -9.39 6.40
CA TRP A 8 -9.71 -9.83 5.29
C TRP A 8 -8.91 -10.86 4.50
N GLY A 9 -9.53 -11.99 4.19
CA GLY A 9 -8.88 -13.21 3.68
C GLY A 9 -7.89 -12.97 2.54
N THR A 10 -6.83 -13.77 2.55
CA THR A 10 -5.72 -13.83 1.59
C THR A 10 -6.15 -14.45 0.25
N ASP A 11 -7.21 -13.94 -0.35
CA ASP A 11 -7.53 -14.26 -1.74
C ASP A 11 -6.76 -13.30 -2.63
N VAL A 12 -5.69 -13.82 -3.22
CA VAL A 12 -4.59 -13.12 -3.90
C VAL A 12 -5.03 -12.40 -5.19
N THR A 13 -6.33 -12.22 -5.41
CA THR A 13 -6.91 -11.70 -6.67
C THR A 13 -8.17 -10.84 -6.49
N ASN A 14 -8.50 -10.40 -5.27
CA ASN A 14 -9.63 -9.48 -5.11
C ASN A 14 -9.29 -8.10 -5.69
N ASP A 15 -10.09 -7.64 -6.65
CA ASP A 15 -9.98 -6.32 -7.26
C ASP A 15 -10.12 -5.25 -6.16
N LEU A 16 -9.03 -4.51 -5.89
CA LEU A 16 -9.01 -3.50 -4.83
C LEU A 16 -9.91 -2.31 -5.16
N ALA A 17 -10.19 -2.04 -6.44
CA ALA A 17 -11.13 -1.01 -6.85
C ALA A 17 -12.58 -1.45 -6.59
N GLU A 18 -12.92 -2.73 -6.80
CA GLU A 18 -14.21 -3.28 -6.38
C GLU A 18 -14.39 -3.24 -4.87
N PHE A 19 -13.35 -3.62 -4.12
CA PHE A 19 -13.34 -3.51 -2.67
C PHE A 19 -13.54 -2.06 -2.22
N ALA A 20 -12.88 -1.10 -2.87
CA ALA A 20 -13.04 0.31 -2.57
C ALA A 20 -14.48 0.79 -2.74
N ARG A 21 -15.13 0.38 -3.83
CA ARG A 21 -16.53 0.70 -4.11
C ARG A 21 -17.47 0.07 -3.08
N ALA A 22 -17.30 -1.22 -2.79
CA ALA A 22 -18.16 -1.96 -1.88
C ALA A 22 -18.06 -1.49 -0.42
N LYS A 23 -16.88 -1.02 0.00
CA LYS A 23 -16.61 -0.60 1.38
C LYS A 23 -16.51 0.91 1.56
N ASN A 24 -16.79 1.69 0.50
CA ASN A 24 -16.70 3.14 0.48
C ASN A 24 -15.34 3.66 0.99
N VAL A 25 -14.25 3.05 0.51
CA VAL A 25 -12.88 3.41 0.86
C VAL A 25 -12.42 4.53 -0.05
N LYS A 26 -11.96 5.64 0.55
CA LYS A 26 -11.44 6.78 -0.21
C LYS A 26 -9.93 6.68 -0.47
N TYR A 27 -9.20 6.15 0.51
CA TYR A 27 -7.74 6.08 0.47
C TYR A 27 -7.26 4.70 0.92
N PHE A 28 -6.20 4.25 0.25
CA PHE A 28 -5.45 3.07 0.60
C PHE A 28 -4.09 3.48 1.12
N MET A 29 -3.71 2.93 2.27
CA MET A 29 -2.37 3.08 2.80
C MET A 29 -1.54 1.90 2.30
N ILE A 30 -0.63 2.17 1.36
CA ILE A 30 0.34 1.18 0.91
C ILE A 30 1.59 1.42 1.74
N SER A 31 1.99 0.42 2.51
CA SER A 31 3.17 0.51 3.38
C SER A 31 4.09 -0.69 3.25
N TYR A 32 5.38 -0.45 3.43
CA TYR A 32 6.38 -1.50 3.58
C TYR A 32 7.34 -1.20 4.74
N THR A 33 7.98 -2.25 5.22
CA THR A 33 8.98 -2.19 6.29
C THR A 33 10.37 -2.11 5.68
N ASP A 34 11.11 -1.11 6.10
CA ASP A 34 12.51 -0.89 5.75
C ASP A 34 13.46 -1.82 6.55
N LEU A 35 14.75 -1.90 6.19
CA LEU A 35 15.71 -2.81 6.85
C LEU A 35 15.88 -2.55 8.37
N PHE A 36 15.67 -1.30 8.79
CA PHE A 36 15.74 -0.89 10.20
C PHE A 36 14.36 -0.86 10.88
N GLY A 37 13.35 -1.48 10.28
CA GLY A 37 12.00 -1.57 10.87
C GLY A 37 11.13 -0.32 10.70
N GLY A 38 11.61 0.70 9.97
CA GLY A 38 10.85 1.90 9.67
C GLY A 38 9.66 1.58 8.76
N GLN A 39 8.46 2.05 9.11
CA GLN A 39 7.29 1.96 8.23
C GLN A 39 7.33 3.10 7.22
N ARG A 40 7.32 2.77 5.93
CA ARG A 40 7.23 3.72 4.83
C ARG A 40 5.88 3.55 4.18
N ALA A 41 5.07 4.59 4.16
CA ALA A 41 3.71 4.54 3.67
C ALA A 41 3.44 5.66 2.67
N LYS A 42 2.59 5.37 1.68
CA LYS A 42 1.97 6.38 0.84
C LYS A 42 0.46 6.19 0.81
N LEU A 43 -0.25 7.31 0.79
CA LEU A 43 -1.70 7.33 0.64
C LEU A 43 -2.02 7.40 -0.85
N VAL A 44 -2.70 6.36 -1.34
CA VAL A 44 -3.15 6.27 -2.72
C VAL A 44 -4.67 6.45 -2.75
N PRO A 45 -5.20 7.31 -3.63
CA PRO A 45 -6.64 7.44 -3.80
C PRO A 45 -7.22 6.18 -4.45
N ALA A 46 -8.44 5.81 -4.09
CA ALA A 46 -9.10 4.60 -4.60
C ALA A 46 -9.20 4.54 -6.14
N GLN A 47 -9.22 5.68 -6.83
CA GLN A 47 -9.23 5.73 -8.29
C GLN A 47 -7.96 5.14 -8.93
N ALA A 48 -6.81 5.24 -8.25
CA ALA A 48 -5.51 4.83 -8.78
C ALA A 48 -5.04 3.45 -8.26
N ILE A 49 -5.86 2.78 -7.44
CA ILE A 49 -5.43 1.53 -6.78
C ILE A 49 -5.32 0.35 -7.76
N GLY A 50 -6.12 0.34 -8.82
CA GLY A 50 -6.11 -0.74 -9.82
C GLY A 50 -4.80 -0.82 -10.59
N ASP A 51 -4.23 0.32 -10.97
CA ASP A 51 -2.93 0.39 -11.64
C ASP A 51 -1.80 0.06 -10.67
N MET A 52 -1.88 0.56 -9.43
CA MET A 52 -0.90 0.27 -8.37
C MET A 52 -0.91 -1.20 -7.94
N GLN A 53 -2.03 -1.91 -8.09
CA GLN A 53 -2.14 -3.35 -7.85
C GLN A 53 -1.41 -4.17 -8.93
N LYS A 54 -1.43 -3.71 -10.19
CA LYS A 54 -0.78 -4.37 -11.33
C LYS A 54 0.71 -4.05 -11.40
N ASP A 55 1.04 -2.76 -11.42
CA ASP A 55 2.38 -2.27 -11.72
C ASP A 55 3.19 -1.96 -10.46
N GLY A 56 2.53 -1.91 -9.29
CA GLY A 56 3.16 -1.60 -8.02
C GLY A 56 3.21 -0.10 -7.72
N ALA A 57 3.41 0.19 -6.44
CA ALA A 57 3.52 1.54 -5.96
C ALA A 57 4.97 2.04 -6.04
N GLY A 58 5.22 3.08 -6.83
CA GLY A 58 6.51 3.78 -6.80
C GLY A 58 6.80 4.41 -5.43
N PHE A 59 8.01 4.18 -4.93
CA PHE A 59 8.62 4.77 -3.75
C PHE A 59 10.08 5.12 -4.06
N ALA A 60 10.51 6.32 -3.67
CA ALA A 60 11.91 6.72 -3.77
C ALA A 60 12.75 5.92 -2.77
N GLY A 61 13.45 4.90 -3.27
CA GLY A 61 14.25 4.00 -2.44
C GLY A 61 15.41 4.70 -1.72
N PHE A 62 15.95 5.79 -2.29
CA PHE A 62 16.95 6.64 -1.66
C PHE A 62 16.46 7.32 -0.37
N ALA A 63 15.17 7.68 -0.30
CA ALA A 63 14.60 8.31 0.91
C ALA A 63 14.35 7.28 2.04
N THR A 64 14.80 6.05 1.85
CA THR A 64 14.62 4.93 2.75
C THR A 64 15.97 4.25 3.03
N TRP A 65 16.08 3.55 4.14
CA TRP A 65 17.28 2.88 4.62
C TRP A 65 17.55 1.56 3.89
N LEU A 66 17.39 1.58 2.56
CA LEU A 66 17.61 0.44 1.68
C LEU A 66 18.98 0.49 1.01
N ASP A 67 19.88 1.36 1.49
CA ASP A 67 21.24 1.54 0.98
C ASP A 67 21.28 1.84 -0.54
N LEU A 68 20.32 2.66 -0.98
CA LEU A 68 20.23 3.15 -2.36
C LEU A 68 20.75 4.58 -2.41
N THR A 69 21.53 4.92 -3.44
CA THR A 69 21.94 6.30 -3.74
C THR A 69 20.88 7.03 -4.58
N PRO A 70 20.87 8.38 -4.65
CA PRO A 70 19.88 9.15 -5.43
C PRO A 70 19.86 8.85 -6.93
N ALA A 71 20.94 8.25 -7.45
CA ALA A 71 21.05 7.87 -8.86
C ALA A 71 20.35 6.54 -9.17
N HIS A 72 19.91 5.79 -8.16
CA HIS A 72 19.17 4.56 -8.36
C HIS A 72 17.72 4.84 -8.75
N PRO A 73 17.14 4.03 -9.66
CA PRO A 73 15.74 4.14 -10.02
C PRO A 73 14.83 3.89 -8.82
N ASP A 74 13.64 4.48 -8.84
CA ASP A 74 12.61 4.28 -7.81
C ASP A 74 12.26 2.81 -7.65
N MET A 75 11.92 2.41 -6.43
CA MET A 75 11.50 1.06 -6.12
C MET A 75 9.98 0.93 -6.24
N LEU A 76 9.54 -0.23 -6.74
CA LEU A 76 8.13 -0.56 -6.81
C LEU A 76 7.76 -1.48 -5.64
N ALA A 77 6.96 -0.98 -4.72
CA ALA A 77 6.33 -1.80 -3.69
C ALA A 77 5.11 -2.51 -4.32
N LYS A 78 5.23 -3.82 -4.54
CA LYS A 78 4.10 -4.63 -5.03
C LYS A 78 3.02 -4.70 -3.97
N VAL A 79 1.79 -4.31 -4.33
CA VAL A 79 0.65 -4.33 -3.42
C VAL A 79 0.19 -5.78 -3.23
N VAL A 80 0.67 -6.40 -2.15
CA VAL A 80 0.29 -7.77 -1.75
C VAL A 80 -0.79 -7.77 -0.66
N GLU A 81 -0.91 -6.67 0.09
CA GLU A 81 -1.93 -6.45 1.09
C GLU A 81 -2.22 -4.94 1.15
N ALA A 82 -3.49 -4.54 1.17
CA ALA A 82 -3.89 -3.14 1.25
C ALA A 82 -4.71 -2.91 2.52
N VAL A 83 -4.23 -2.02 3.39
CA VAL A 83 -5.00 -1.56 4.55
C VAL A 83 -5.81 -0.34 4.14
N ALA A 84 -7.13 -0.51 4.09
CA ALA A 84 -8.07 0.56 3.79
C ALA A 84 -8.35 1.41 5.03
N THR A 85 -8.29 2.73 4.88
CA THR A 85 -8.72 3.64 5.94
C THR A 85 -10.25 3.63 5.99
N ARG A 86 -10.82 3.21 7.12
CA ARG A 86 -12.26 3.32 7.35
C ARG A 86 -12.65 4.80 7.40
N PRO A 87 -13.77 5.21 6.81
CA PRO A 87 -14.30 6.54 7.05
C PRO A 87 -14.55 6.72 8.55
N ILE A 88 -14.04 7.82 9.11
CA ILE A 88 -14.35 8.32 10.45
C ILE A 88 -15.84 8.65 10.56
#